data_AF-A0A7S2T1V9-F1
#
_entry.id   AF-A0A7S2T1V9-F1
#
_cell.length_a   1.000
_cell.length_b   1.000
_cell.length_c   1.000
_cell.angle_alpha   90.00
_cell.angle_beta   90.00
_cell.angle_gamma   90.00
#
_symmetry.space_group_name_H-M   'P 1'
#
loop_
_entity.id
_entity.type
_entity.pdbx_description
1 polymer ?
#
loop_
_entity_poly.entity_id
_entity_poly.type
_entity_poly.pdbx_seq_one_letter_code
_entity_poly.pdbx_strand_id
1 'polypeptide(L)'
;KSRWGTPWKFYYKGAGYKPFEVGLLDFTNPESRTFFASLLDNSTELGFKGFMYDYGEYVDPGMRFHDGTKGDETHNAYPVAYQSVAYDYFRSLSPSPRGEGYAPPYIFYARAGYTGTGGRTWAAWTGDPTSDWDKSTGLGAQVKAMLSAGLSGVPFIGSDIGGFVWVEPPTLELWVRWVQVGSVSGIMRMQTGGTSLLGKEKTHVHDSPLGTFIYRRYAKLRTSLFPYLYTAAHAARAKGTPLVRHHILEAWWRDEVAIEQEYQYMLGPSLLCAPVVNRGQSKQSVYLPRGAAWYDLMSHLRYDRQDGRHRLGSSELLRGGQWVTVEAPLESLPLFAKSGSAVPTLSPEVATLNEALDPRVVTLSDLGHLLHWWVFPDGDSCAEGSTWDGAGLTLYNGTTIFLHDDRKRSWVIQVAGPAGDSSRWFVPG
;
A
#
# COMPACT_ATOMS: atom_id res chain seq x y z
N LYS A 1 -22.89 22.93 16.62
CA LYS A 1 -23.95 23.98 16.71
C LYS A 1 -23.34 25.37 16.52
N SER A 2 -24.11 26.44 16.31
CA SER A 2 -23.64 27.83 16.40
C SER A 2 -23.52 28.28 17.86
N ARG A 3 -22.94 29.46 18.09
CA ARG A 3 -22.94 30.11 19.42
C ARG A 3 -24.33 30.34 20.02
N TRP A 4 -25.38 30.26 19.20
CA TRP A 4 -26.78 30.43 19.60
C TRP A 4 -27.53 29.10 19.75
N GLY A 5 -26.81 27.97 19.71
CA GLY A 5 -27.40 26.64 19.90
C GLY A 5 -28.11 26.04 18.68
N THR A 6 -28.16 26.75 17.55
CA THR A 6 -28.75 26.23 16.31
C THR A 6 -27.81 25.21 15.62
N PRO A 7 -28.34 24.23 14.85
CA PRO A 7 -27.51 23.39 14.00
C PRO A 7 -26.63 24.25 13.09
N TRP A 8 -25.33 23.94 13.02
CA TRP A 8 -24.44 24.63 12.10
C TRP A 8 -24.60 23.98 10.73
N LYS A 9 -24.90 24.80 9.72
CA LYS A 9 -25.10 24.34 8.35
C LYS A 9 -24.25 25.16 7.39
N PHE A 10 -23.77 24.53 6.34
CA PHE A 10 -23.01 25.18 5.28
C PHE A 10 -23.36 24.58 3.93
N TYR A 11 -23.14 25.34 2.86
CA TYR A 11 -23.29 24.85 1.50
C TYR A 11 -22.01 24.16 1.08
N TYR A 12 -22.12 22.87 0.77
CA TYR A 12 -21.03 22.07 0.24
C TYR A 12 -21.21 21.87 -1.26
N LYS A 13 -20.11 21.99 -2.01
CA LYS A 13 -20.03 21.64 -3.43
C LYS A 13 -18.98 20.55 -3.60
N GLY A 14 -19.45 19.32 -3.81
CA GLY A 14 -18.57 18.19 -4.15
C GLY A 14 -18.24 18.13 -5.64
N ALA A 15 -17.90 16.94 -6.13
CA ALA A 15 -17.61 16.69 -7.54
C ALA A 15 -18.82 16.91 -8.50
N GLY A 16 -20.01 17.24 -7.96
CA GLY A 16 -21.22 17.54 -8.71
C GLY A 16 -21.48 19.03 -8.96
N TYR A 17 -22.49 19.33 -9.78
CA TYR A 17 -22.74 20.69 -10.28
C TYR A 17 -23.55 21.61 -9.32
N LYS A 18 -24.26 21.06 -8.33
CA LYS A 18 -25.14 21.85 -7.44
C LYS A 18 -24.64 21.81 -6.00
N PRO A 19 -24.37 22.97 -5.36
CA PRO A 19 -24.18 23.04 -3.93
C PRO A 19 -25.42 22.52 -3.19
N PHE A 20 -25.22 21.85 -2.06
CA PHE A 20 -26.28 21.40 -1.18
C PHE A 20 -25.96 21.72 0.28
N GLU A 21 -26.99 21.92 1.08
CA GLU A 21 -26.84 22.22 2.49
C GLU A 21 -26.46 20.94 3.26
N VAL A 22 -25.40 21.04 4.06
CA VAL A 22 -24.93 19.96 4.93
C VAL A 22 -24.75 20.45 6.35
N GLY A 23 -24.80 19.51 7.30
CA GLY A 23 -24.37 19.69 8.68
C GLY A 23 -23.23 18.74 9.00
N LEU A 24 -22.46 19.06 10.03
CA LEU A 24 -21.36 18.24 10.52
C LEU A 24 -21.82 17.50 11.78
N LEU A 25 -21.55 16.18 11.85
CA LEU A 25 -21.86 15.38 13.04
C LEU A 25 -20.92 15.75 14.18
N ASP A 26 -21.46 15.96 15.38
CA ASP A 26 -20.66 16.32 16.55
C ASP A 26 -20.17 15.07 17.27
N PHE A 27 -18.96 14.61 16.97
CA PHE A 27 -18.41 13.40 17.60
C PHE A 27 -17.97 13.58 19.06
N THR A 28 -18.10 14.77 19.65
CA THR A 28 -17.97 14.96 21.11
C THR A 28 -19.28 14.62 21.84
N ASN A 29 -20.40 14.58 21.11
CA ASN A 29 -21.69 14.10 21.63
C ASN A 29 -21.78 12.56 21.53
N PRO A 30 -21.93 11.83 22.65
CA PRO A 30 -22.12 10.38 22.63
C PRO A 30 -23.29 9.92 21.76
N GLU A 31 -24.41 10.66 21.72
CA GLU A 31 -25.57 10.31 20.90
C GLU A 31 -25.27 10.38 19.40
N SER A 32 -24.44 11.34 18.98
CA SER A 32 -24.01 11.46 17.58
C SER A 32 -23.06 10.33 17.18
N ARG A 33 -22.23 9.85 18.11
CA ARG A 33 -21.39 8.66 17.90
C ARG A 33 -22.25 7.40 17.72
N THR A 34 -23.25 7.20 18.59
CA THR A 34 -24.20 6.08 18.48
C THR A 34 -24.99 6.14 17.18
N PHE A 35 -25.48 7.32 16.80
CA PHE A 35 -26.18 7.53 15.54
C PHE A 35 -25.27 7.15 14.35
N PHE A 36 -24.05 7.68 14.29
CA PHE A 36 -23.13 7.34 13.21
C PHE A 36 -22.78 5.84 13.16
N ALA A 37 -22.58 5.19 14.30
CA ALA A 37 -22.38 3.75 14.38
C ALA A 37 -23.56 2.96 13.80
N SER A 38 -24.81 3.38 14.03
CA SER A 38 -25.99 2.73 13.40
C SER A 38 -26.04 2.86 11.87
N LEU A 39 -25.47 3.92 11.30
CA LEU A 39 -25.35 4.05 9.85
C LEU A 39 -24.33 3.08 9.27
N LEU A 40 -23.23 2.85 10.00
CA LEU A 40 -22.25 1.82 9.67
C LEU A 40 -22.88 0.44 9.79
N ASP A 41 -23.69 0.21 10.82
CA ASP A 41 -24.42 -1.03 11.04
C ASP A 41 -25.30 -1.40 9.85
N ASN A 42 -26.21 -0.51 9.48
CA ASN A 42 -27.04 -0.67 8.29
C ASN A 42 -26.20 -0.96 7.03
N SER A 43 -25.05 -0.29 6.87
CA SER A 43 -24.18 -0.50 5.71
C SER A 43 -23.53 -1.90 5.72
N THR A 44 -23.09 -2.38 6.90
CA THR A 44 -22.52 -3.72 7.00
C THR A 44 -23.56 -4.82 6.85
N GLU A 45 -24.80 -4.62 7.31
CA GLU A 45 -25.93 -5.53 7.09
C GLU A 45 -26.25 -5.70 5.59
N LEU A 46 -26.09 -4.62 4.81
CA LEU A 46 -26.17 -4.65 3.34
C LEU A 46 -24.97 -5.35 2.67
N GLY A 47 -23.98 -5.78 3.44
CA GLY A 47 -22.80 -6.51 2.95
C GLY A 47 -21.61 -5.65 2.58
N PHE A 48 -21.64 -4.32 2.79
CA PHE A 48 -20.49 -3.46 2.50
C PHE A 48 -19.31 -3.79 3.41
N LYS A 49 -18.13 -3.93 2.79
CA LYS A 49 -16.86 -4.28 3.46
C LYS A 49 -15.79 -3.17 3.38
N GLY A 50 -16.02 -2.15 2.57
CA GLY A 50 -15.07 -1.06 2.34
C GLY A 50 -15.71 0.30 2.54
N PHE A 51 -15.05 1.21 3.26
CA PHE A 51 -15.57 2.52 3.60
C PHE A 51 -14.53 3.62 3.35
N MET A 52 -14.87 4.58 2.48
CA MET A 52 -14.03 5.75 2.24
C MET A 52 -14.42 6.87 3.21
N TYR A 53 -13.49 7.26 4.09
CA TYR A 53 -13.70 8.31 5.09
C TYR A 53 -13.20 9.64 4.56
N ASP A 54 -14.12 10.35 3.92
CA ASP A 54 -13.88 11.65 3.31
C ASP A 54 -14.44 12.80 4.17
N TYR A 55 -14.03 14.04 3.87
CA TYR A 55 -14.64 15.28 4.39
C TYR A 55 -14.48 15.55 5.89
N GLY A 56 -13.40 15.05 6.49
CA GLY A 56 -13.07 15.30 7.90
C GLY A 56 -12.55 16.72 8.18
N GLU A 57 -12.36 17.56 7.18
CA GLU A 57 -11.64 18.84 7.31
C GLU A 57 -12.55 20.07 7.51
N TYR A 58 -13.88 19.92 7.42
CA TYR A 58 -14.81 21.06 7.29
C TYR A 58 -15.32 21.64 8.62
N VAL A 59 -14.53 21.57 9.68
CA VAL A 59 -14.89 22.23 10.95
C VAL A 59 -14.68 23.73 10.83
N ASP A 60 -15.76 24.50 10.93
CA ASP A 60 -15.71 25.97 10.90
C ASP A 60 -15.43 26.54 12.30
N PRO A 61 -14.56 27.58 12.45
CA PRO A 61 -14.26 28.20 13.75
C PRO A 61 -15.47 28.68 14.56
N GLY A 62 -16.56 29.06 13.90
CA GLY A 62 -17.80 29.48 14.52
C GLY A 62 -18.62 28.34 15.16
N MET A 63 -18.27 27.09 14.87
CA MET A 63 -18.91 25.92 15.47
C MET A 63 -18.66 25.82 16.98
N ARG A 64 -19.61 25.22 17.68
CA ARG A 64 -19.57 24.83 19.09
C ARG A 64 -19.96 23.37 19.21
N PHE A 65 -19.11 22.59 19.87
CA PHE A 65 -19.27 21.17 20.10
C PHE A 65 -19.94 20.91 21.45
N HIS A 66 -20.47 19.71 21.64
CA HIS A 66 -21.23 19.30 22.81
C HIS A 66 -20.42 19.35 24.11
N ASP A 67 -19.12 19.06 24.06
CA ASP A 67 -18.20 19.18 25.20
C ASP A 67 -17.80 20.63 25.55
N GLY A 68 -18.30 21.62 24.81
CA GLY A 68 -18.03 23.04 25.00
C GLY A 68 -16.87 23.60 24.18
N THR A 69 -16.11 22.74 23.49
CA THR A 69 -15.01 23.17 22.61
C THR A 69 -15.52 23.96 21.40
N LYS A 70 -14.68 24.85 20.90
CA LYS A 70 -14.93 25.67 19.71
C LYS A 70 -14.38 24.99 18.45
N GLY A 71 -14.86 25.45 17.30
CA GLY A 71 -14.41 24.92 16.01
C GLY A 71 -12.92 25.05 15.76
N ASP A 72 -12.30 26.17 16.15
CA ASP A 72 -10.86 26.39 16.03
C ASP A 72 -10.02 25.49 16.95
N GLU A 73 -10.54 25.14 18.13
CA GLU A 73 -9.92 24.19 19.06
C GLU A 73 -10.02 22.73 18.54
N THR A 74 -11.13 22.39 17.89
CA THR A 74 -11.47 21.02 17.49
C THR A 74 -11.11 20.72 16.03
N HIS A 75 -10.82 21.73 15.20
CA HIS A 75 -10.66 21.59 13.74
C HIS A 75 -9.74 20.44 13.33
N ASN A 76 -8.52 20.43 13.87
CA ASN A 76 -7.55 19.38 13.58
C ASN A 76 -7.84 18.07 14.32
N ALA A 77 -8.47 18.10 15.50
CA ALA A 77 -8.79 16.89 16.26
C ALA A 77 -10.01 16.13 15.69
N TYR A 78 -10.88 16.81 14.94
CA TYR A 78 -12.13 16.26 14.44
C TYR A 78 -11.98 15.01 13.56
N PRO A 79 -11.06 14.95 12.57
CA PRO A 79 -10.80 13.73 11.81
C PRO A 79 -10.56 12.51 12.69
N VAL A 80 -9.82 12.66 13.78
CA VAL A 80 -9.49 11.55 14.70
C VAL A 80 -10.75 11.09 15.44
N ALA A 81 -11.61 12.02 15.87
CA ALA A 81 -12.88 11.69 16.52
C ALA A 81 -13.83 10.96 15.56
N TYR A 82 -13.94 11.44 14.32
CA TYR A 82 -14.71 10.81 13.24
C TYR A 82 -14.25 9.38 12.96
N GLN A 83 -12.95 9.19 12.76
CA GLN A 83 -12.33 7.89 12.49
C GLN A 83 -12.46 6.94 13.68
N SER A 84 -12.40 7.46 14.92
CA SER A 84 -12.48 6.64 16.12
C SER A 84 -13.83 5.92 16.25
N VAL A 85 -14.94 6.54 15.86
CA VAL A 85 -16.26 5.86 15.88
C VAL A 85 -16.27 4.65 14.95
N ALA A 86 -15.73 4.81 13.74
CA ALA A 86 -15.58 3.74 12.77
C ALA A 86 -14.70 2.61 13.29
N TYR A 87 -13.54 2.99 13.81
CA TYR A 87 -12.56 2.06 14.36
C TYR A 87 -13.15 1.22 15.49
N ASP A 88 -13.81 1.87 16.45
CA ASP A 88 -14.42 1.19 17.59
C ASP A 88 -15.56 0.26 17.13
N TYR A 89 -16.40 0.72 16.20
CA TYR A 89 -17.49 -0.08 15.61
C TYR A 89 -16.98 -1.33 14.88
N PHE A 90 -16.03 -1.19 13.94
CA PHE A 90 -15.56 -2.37 13.20
C PHE A 90 -14.77 -3.34 14.08
N ARG A 91 -14.12 -2.84 15.14
CA ARG A 91 -13.50 -3.71 16.15
C ARG A 91 -14.52 -4.46 16.98
N SER A 92 -15.70 -3.91 17.25
CA SER A 92 -16.75 -4.65 17.95
C SER A 92 -17.34 -5.79 17.12
N LEU A 93 -17.29 -5.70 15.78
CA LEU A 93 -17.77 -6.77 14.89
C LEU A 93 -16.84 -7.99 14.84
N SER A 94 -15.57 -7.84 15.21
CA SER A 94 -14.62 -8.95 15.27
C SER A 94 -13.61 -8.73 16.39
N PRO A 95 -13.97 -9.07 17.64
CA PRO A 95 -13.15 -8.81 18.81
C PRO A 95 -11.95 -9.77 18.96
N SER A 96 -11.55 -10.50 17.90
CA SER A 96 -10.60 -11.62 17.98
C SER A 96 -9.39 -11.28 18.87
N PRO A 97 -9.26 -11.93 20.05
CA PRO A 97 -8.16 -11.68 20.99
C PRO A 97 -6.81 -12.20 20.50
N ARG A 98 -6.80 -13.10 19.50
CA ARG A 98 -5.59 -13.67 18.92
C ARG A 98 -5.23 -12.91 17.65
N GLY A 99 -4.02 -12.36 17.63
CA GLY A 99 -3.40 -11.72 16.46
C GLY A 99 -3.09 -12.68 15.30
N GLU A 100 -3.82 -13.79 15.18
CA GLU A 100 -3.63 -14.86 14.21
C GLU A 100 -4.66 -14.84 13.07
N GLY A 101 -5.75 -14.07 13.24
CA GLY A 101 -6.75 -13.83 12.20
C GLY A 101 -6.38 -12.65 11.30
N TYR A 102 -6.88 -12.67 10.06
CA TYR A 102 -6.89 -11.46 9.25
C TYR A 102 -7.57 -10.32 10.03
N ALA A 103 -7.21 -9.06 9.78
CA ALA A 103 -8.00 -7.91 10.23
C ALA A 103 -9.49 -8.19 9.95
N PRO A 104 -10.44 -7.60 10.73
CA PRO A 104 -11.85 -7.74 10.44
C PRO A 104 -12.10 -7.57 8.94
N PRO A 105 -13.08 -8.26 8.32
CA PRO A 105 -13.29 -8.21 6.86
C PRO A 105 -13.80 -6.84 6.38
N TYR A 106 -13.59 -5.80 7.17
CA TYR A 106 -13.93 -4.41 6.94
C TYR A 106 -12.65 -3.61 6.84
N ILE A 107 -12.58 -2.73 5.84
CA ILE A 107 -11.53 -1.74 5.71
C ILE A 107 -12.17 -0.37 5.58
N PHE A 108 -11.58 0.59 6.26
CA PHE A 108 -11.78 2.00 5.98
C PHE A 108 -10.45 2.70 5.87
N TYR A 109 -10.45 3.72 5.03
CA TYR A 109 -9.30 4.54 4.76
C TYR A 109 -9.73 6.00 4.72
N ALA A 110 -8.89 6.89 5.25
CA ALA A 110 -9.26 8.27 5.53
C ALA A 110 -8.43 9.29 4.72
N ARG A 111 -9.06 10.44 4.40
CA ARG A 111 -8.38 11.58 3.76
C ARG A 111 -7.70 12.44 4.81
N ALA A 112 -8.53 13.02 5.67
CA ALA A 112 -8.12 13.92 6.73
C ALA A 112 -7.36 13.14 7.81
N GLY A 113 -6.42 13.81 8.48
CA GLY A 113 -5.73 13.23 9.61
C GLY A 113 -5.08 14.29 10.49
N TYR A 114 -4.78 13.89 11.72
CA TYR A 114 -4.01 14.67 12.68
C TYR A 114 -3.22 13.73 13.60
N THR A 115 -2.57 14.27 14.63
CA THR A 115 -1.88 13.47 15.64
C THR A 115 -2.80 12.40 16.22
N GLY A 116 -2.40 11.12 16.09
CA GLY A 116 -3.17 9.97 16.55
C GLY A 116 -3.99 9.25 15.47
N THR A 117 -4.16 9.82 14.27
CA THR A 117 -4.89 9.17 13.16
C THR A 117 -4.34 7.79 12.83
N GLY A 118 -3.01 7.58 12.85
CA GLY A 118 -2.39 6.28 12.56
C GLY A 118 -2.86 5.13 13.46
N GLY A 119 -3.27 5.42 14.69
CA GLY A 119 -3.84 4.43 15.62
C GLY A 119 -5.35 4.21 15.45
N ARG A 120 -5.99 5.01 14.60
CA ARG A 120 -7.45 5.09 14.42
C ARG A 120 -7.88 4.92 12.97
N THR A 121 -7.00 4.56 12.06
CA THR A 121 -7.33 4.21 10.67
C THR A 121 -6.54 2.99 10.22
N TRP A 122 -7.07 2.21 9.28
CA TRP A 122 -6.30 1.10 8.68
C TRP A 122 -5.45 1.54 7.50
N ALA A 123 -5.88 2.57 6.77
CA ALA A 123 -5.09 3.17 5.72
C ALA A 123 -5.49 4.63 5.45
N ALA A 124 -4.73 5.31 4.59
CA ALA A 124 -5.02 6.66 4.12
C ALA A 124 -4.80 6.75 2.60
N TRP A 125 -5.32 7.80 1.99
CA TRP A 125 -4.93 8.17 0.63
C TRP A 125 -4.52 9.63 0.56
N THR A 126 -3.76 9.96 -0.48
CA THR A 126 -3.14 11.28 -0.64
C THR A 126 -4.10 12.41 -1.08
N GLY A 127 -5.40 12.16 -1.16
CA GLY A 127 -6.40 13.15 -1.56
C GLY A 127 -6.63 13.19 -3.07
N ASP A 128 -6.67 14.40 -3.62
CA ASP A 128 -7.13 14.70 -4.98
C ASP A 128 -5.97 15.19 -5.88
N PRO A 129 -5.00 14.33 -6.21
CA PRO A 129 -3.84 14.73 -7.01
C PRO A 129 -4.23 15.14 -8.43
N THR A 130 -3.41 15.96 -9.09
CA THR A 130 -3.56 16.25 -10.52
C THR A 130 -3.15 15.02 -11.34
N SER A 131 -3.88 14.73 -12.42
CA SER A 131 -3.56 13.65 -13.36
C SER A 131 -2.44 14.04 -14.32
N ASP A 132 -1.29 14.43 -13.79
CA ASP A 132 -0.13 14.88 -14.54
C ASP A 132 1.21 14.54 -13.84
N TRP A 133 2.30 15.10 -14.36
CA TRP A 133 3.65 14.98 -13.84
C TRP A 133 4.05 16.18 -12.96
N ASP A 134 3.08 16.95 -12.48
CA ASP A 134 3.36 18.13 -11.68
C ASP A 134 4.12 17.78 -10.39
N LYS A 135 5.06 18.65 -10.00
CA LYS A 135 5.94 18.40 -8.85
C LYS A 135 5.27 18.68 -7.50
N SER A 136 4.17 19.42 -7.48
CA SER A 136 3.42 19.78 -6.28
C SER A 136 2.24 18.85 -6.01
N THR A 137 1.57 18.34 -7.06
CA THR A 137 0.36 17.52 -6.92
C THR A 137 0.32 16.27 -7.79
N GLY A 138 1.18 16.15 -8.81
CA GLY A 138 1.22 15.01 -9.73
C GLY A 138 1.93 13.78 -9.16
N LEU A 139 2.23 12.80 -10.02
CA LEU A 139 2.76 11.48 -9.62
C LEU A 139 3.96 11.54 -8.65
N GLY A 140 4.95 12.38 -8.94
CA GLY A 140 6.15 12.50 -8.10
C GLY A 140 5.84 13.03 -6.70
N ALA A 141 4.93 14.00 -6.58
CA ALA A 141 4.47 14.53 -5.30
C ALA A 141 3.82 13.44 -4.44
N GLN A 142 3.13 12.48 -5.05
CA GLN A 142 2.49 11.38 -4.33
C GLN A 142 3.50 10.45 -3.66
N VAL A 143 4.65 10.20 -4.30
CA VAL A 143 5.72 9.43 -3.67
C VAL A 143 6.24 10.13 -2.42
N LYS A 144 6.50 11.44 -2.50
CA LYS A 144 6.91 12.24 -1.33
C LYS A 144 5.85 12.28 -0.24
N ALA A 145 4.58 12.40 -0.62
CA ALA A 145 3.45 12.39 0.31
C ALA A 145 3.37 11.08 1.09
N MET A 146 3.56 9.93 0.42
CA MET A 146 3.59 8.63 1.09
C MET A 146 4.76 8.51 2.07
N LEU A 147 5.95 8.99 1.70
CA LEU A 147 7.13 8.96 2.57
C LEU A 147 6.94 9.85 3.81
N SER A 148 6.41 11.06 3.61
CA SER A 148 6.13 12.02 4.69
C SER A 148 5.05 11.51 5.64
N ALA A 149 3.98 10.92 5.10
CA ALA A 149 2.91 10.31 5.88
C ALA A 149 3.41 9.09 6.67
N GLY A 150 4.24 8.24 6.06
CA GLY A 150 4.88 7.11 6.73
C GLY A 150 5.73 7.54 7.92
N LEU A 151 6.56 8.57 7.74
CA LEU A 151 7.34 9.19 8.83
C LEU A 151 6.46 9.80 9.93
N SER A 152 5.28 10.28 9.56
CA SER A 152 4.30 10.87 10.48
C SER A 152 3.40 9.84 11.18
N GLY A 153 3.69 8.54 11.03
CA GLY A 153 2.96 7.46 11.70
C GLY A 153 1.67 7.04 10.99
N VAL A 154 1.56 7.27 9.68
CA VAL A 154 0.47 6.74 8.83
C VAL A 154 1.04 5.60 7.99
N PRO A 155 0.94 4.34 8.47
CA PRO A 155 1.78 3.27 7.94
C PRO A 155 1.36 2.71 6.59
N PHE A 156 0.07 2.83 6.25
CA PHE A 156 -0.52 2.35 5.01
C PHE A 156 -1.16 3.52 4.28
N ILE A 157 -0.50 3.99 3.23
CA ILE A 157 -0.97 5.09 2.40
C ILE A 157 -0.76 4.76 0.93
N GLY A 158 -1.69 5.19 0.08
CA GLY A 158 -1.57 5.09 -1.38
C GLY A 158 -2.14 6.33 -2.06
N SER A 159 -2.06 6.33 -3.39
CA SER A 159 -2.56 7.43 -4.22
C SER A 159 -3.57 6.90 -5.24
N ASP A 160 -4.44 7.80 -5.71
CA ASP A 160 -5.34 7.50 -6.82
C ASP A 160 -4.55 7.29 -8.11
N ILE A 161 -4.55 6.03 -8.58
CA ILE A 161 -3.87 5.65 -9.82
C ILE A 161 -4.44 6.48 -10.98
N GLY A 162 -3.55 7.21 -11.65
CA GLY A 162 -3.89 8.10 -12.76
C GLY A 162 -4.35 9.51 -12.34
N GLY A 163 -4.19 9.90 -11.08
CA GLY A 163 -4.62 11.21 -10.56
C GLY A 163 -6.12 11.29 -10.29
N PHE A 164 -6.61 12.42 -9.80
CA PHE A 164 -8.03 12.69 -9.52
C PHE A 164 -8.57 13.92 -10.25
N VAL A 165 -7.77 14.98 -10.42
CA VAL A 165 -8.17 16.21 -11.11
C VAL A 165 -7.45 16.32 -12.44
N TRP A 166 -8.17 16.56 -13.55
CA TRP A 166 -7.55 16.62 -14.88
C TRP A 166 -8.15 17.66 -15.81
N VAL A 167 -7.29 18.27 -16.64
CA VAL A 167 -7.70 19.02 -17.84
C VAL A 167 -7.84 18.04 -19.01
N GLU A 168 -6.75 17.33 -19.29
CA GLU A 168 -6.69 16.20 -20.22
C GLU A 168 -6.55 14.90 -19.42
N PRO A 169 -7.20 13.81 -19.83
CA PRO A 169 -7.02 12.53 -19.14
C PRO A 169 -5.56 12.09 -19.17
N PRO A 170 -5.10 11.33 -18.15
CA PRO A 170 -3.69 10.94 -18.07
C PRO A 170 -3.30 10.11 -19.28
N THR A 171 -2.11 10.36 -19.83
CA THR A 171 -1.59 9.52 -20.91
C THR A 171 -1.41 8.07 -20.43
N LEU A 172 -1.39 7.10 -21.36
CA LEU A 172 -1.06 5.72 -21.03
C LEU A 172 0.24 5.61 -20.22
N GLU A 173 1.26 6.38 -20.59
CA GLU A 173 2.53 6.42 -19.87
C GLU A 173 2.35 6.81 -18.41
N LEU A 174 1.70 7.94 -18.16
CA LEU A 174 1.47 8.43 -16.81
C LEU A 174 0.64 7.45 -15.99
N TRP A 175 -0.45 6.93 -16.56
CA TRP A 175 -1.32 5.97 -15.91
C TRP A 175 -0.55 4.70 -15.50
N VAL A 176 0.27 4.16 -16.41
CA VAL A 176 1.12 2.99 -16.14
C VAL A 176 2.16 3.26 -15.05
N ARG A 177 2.86 4.40 -15.10
CA ARG A 177 3.82 4.75 -14.03
C ARG A 177 3.15 4.90 -12.67
N TRP A 178 1.89 5.37 -12.66
CA TRP A 178 1.10 5.43 -11.44
C TRP A 178 0.66 4.04 -10.94
N VAL A 179 0.31 3.11 -11.85
CA VAL A 179 0.06 1.70 -11.50
C VAL A 179 1.29 1.08 -10.85
N GLN A 180 2.49 1.35 -11.39
CA GLN A 180 3.75 0.89 -10.82
C GLN A 180 3.91 1.38 -9.37
N VAL A 181 3.77 2.68 -9.13
CA VAL A 181 3.82 3.25 -7.76
C VAL A 181 2.73 2.65 -6.86
N GLY A 182 1.50 2.54 -7.35
CA GLY A 182 0.38 1.97 -6.60
C GLY A 182 0.64 0.53 -6.15
N SER A 183 1.29 -0.28 -6.99
CA SER A 183 1.59 -1.68 -6.70
C SER A 183 2.56 -1.86 -5.53
N VAL A 184 3.47 -0.90 -5.33
CA VAL A 184 4.47 -0.87 -4.25
C VAL A 184 4.16 0.21 -3.20
N SER A 185 2.88 0.46 -2.95
CA SER A 185 2.38 1.38 -1.91
C SER A 185 1.45 0.68 -0.89
N GLY A 186 0.97 1.41 0.10
CA GLY A 186 -0.03 0.92 1.06
C GLY A 186 -1.35 0.52 0.42
N ILE A 187 -1.81 1.25 -0.60
CA ILE A 187 -3.07 1.00 -1.29
C ILE A 187 -2.87 1.05 -2.80
N MET A 188 -3.22 -0.03 -3.50
CA MET A 188 -3.30 -0.05 -4.96
C MET A 188 -4.75 0.20 -5.38
N ARG A 189 -5.15 1.48 -5.44
CA ARG A 189 -6.53 1.91 -5.76
C ARG A 189 -6.56 2.69 -7.06
N MET A 190 -7.43 2.27 -7.98
CA MET A 190 -7.84 3.10 -9.11
C MET A 190 -9.17 3.78 -8.76
N GLN A 191 -9.24 5.10 -8.96
CA GLN A 191 -10.49 5.85 -8.87
C GLN A 191 -11.07 6.00 -10.28
N THR A 192 -12.26 5.44 -10.51
CA THR A 192 -12.96 5.55 -11.80
C THR A 192 -13.51 6.95 -12.03
N GLY A 193 -13.88 7.65 -10.97
CA GLY A 193 -14.32 9.04 -11.03
C GLY A 193 -13.18 10.06 -10.91
N GLY A 194 -13.60 11.27 -10.54
CA GLY A 194 -12.76 12.42 -10.25
C GLY A 194 -13.30 13.68 -10.93
N THR A 195 -12.46 14.72 -11.02
CA THR A 195 -12.88 16.03 -11.52
C THR A 195 -12.22 16.35 -12.85
N SER A 196 -13.00 16.32 -13.94
CA SER A 196 -12.57 16.88 -15.22
C SER A 196 -12.86 18.37 -15.29
N LEU A 197 -11.86 19.16 -15.66
CA LEU A 197 -12.00 20.60 -15.91
C LEU A 197 -12.54 20.91 -17.32
N LEU A 198 -12.59 19.90 -18.20
CA LEU A 198 -13.12 20.01 -19.57
C LEU A 198 -14.24 19.01 -19.89
N GLY A 199 -14.75 18.28 -18.88
CA GLY A 199 -15.81 17.27 -19.06
C GLY A 199 -15.38 16.01 -19.83
N LYS A 200 -14.07 15.73 -19.91
CA LYS A 200 -13.52 14.55 -20.57
C LYS A 200 -13.49 13.35 -19.63
N GLU A 201 -13.80 12.17 -20.14
CA GLU A 201 -13.66 10.92 -19.40
C GLU A 201 -12.19 10.62 -19.08
N LYS A 202 -11.98 9.90 -17.98
CA LYS A 202 -10.65 9.57 -17.46
C LYS A 202 -10.13 8.29 -18.09
N THR A 203 -8.80 8.14 -18.13
CA THR A 203 -8.18 6.89 -18.59
C THR A 203 -8.29 5.76 -17.55
N HIS A 204 -8.59 4.56 -18.03
CA HIS A 204 -8.76 3.34 -17.26
C HIS A 204 -7.94 2.15 -17.79
N VAL A 205 -7.94 1.06 -17.02
CA VAL A 205 -7.22 -0.17 -17.33
C VAL A 205 -7.56 -0.74 -18.71
N HIS A 206 -8.81 -0.63 -19.14
CA HIS A 206 -9.33 -1.24 -20.37
C HIS A 206 -9.17 -0.36 -21.62
N ASP A 207 -8.66 0.87 -21.48
CA ASP A 207 -8.52 1.80 -22.60
C ASP A 207 -7.42 1.41 -23.57
N SER A 208 -6.49 0.54 -23.14
CA SER A 208 -5.47 -0.01 -24.01
C SER A 208 -5.09 -1.44 -23.63
N PRO A 209 -4.80 -2.31 -24.62
CA PRO A 209 -4.29 -3.65 -24.36
C PRO A 209 -2.99 -3.64 -23.54
N LEU A 210 -2.10 -2.68 -23.80
CA LEU A 210 -0.84 -2.53 -23.07
C LEU A 210 -1.09 -2.12 -21.60
N GLY A 211 -2.01 -1.19 -21.33
CA GLY A 211 -2.39 -0.79 -19.98
C GLY A 211 -2.98 -1.95 -19.18
N THR A 212 -3.91 -2.72 -19.78
CA THR A 212 -4.48 -3.94 -19.16
C THR A 212 -3.39 -4.96 -18.85
N PHE A 213 -2.47 -5.19 -19.79
CA PHE A 213 -1.35 -6.12 -19.61
C PHE A 213 -0.47 -5.71 -18.42
N ILE A 214 -0.07 -4.44 -18.36
CA ILE A 214 0.80 -3.94 -17.30
C ILE A 214 0.08 -3.95 -15.95
N TYR A 215 -1.19 -3.58 -15.89
CA TYR A 215 -1.99 -3.68 -14.68
C TYR A 215 -2.06 -5.12 -14.16
N ARG A 216 -2.36 -6.09 -15.05
CA ARG A 216 -2.39 -7.51 -14.67
C ARG A 216 -1.05 -7.97 -14.08
N ARG A 217 0.08 -7.57 -14.68
CA ARG A 217 1.43 -7.85 -14.17
C ARG A 217 1.58 -7.33 -12.73
N TYR A 218 1.34 -6.04 -12.49
CA TYR A 218 1.54 -5.46 -11.16
C TYR A 218 0.50 -5.91 -10.12
N ALA A 219 -0.75 -6.16 -10.53
CA ALA A 219 -1.76 -6.73 -9.65
C ALA A 219 -1.37 -8.15 -9.20
N LYS A 220 -0.88 -8.99 -10.12
CA LYS A 220 -0.37 -10.33 -9.78
C LYS A 220 0.84 -10.27 -8.87
N LEU A 221 1.79 -9.37 -9.12
CA LEU A 221 2.94 -9.16 -8.22
C LEU A 221 2.48 -8.79 -6.81
N ARG A 222 1.58 -7.81 -6.70
CA ARG A 222 1.05 -7.35 -5.40
C ARG A 222 0.29 -8.45 -4.67
N THR A 223 -0.56 -9.20 -5.37
CA THR A 223 -1.29 -10.35 -4.78
C THR A 223 -0.31 -11.41 -4.29
N SER A 224 0.71 -11.75 -5.07
CA SER A 224 1.75 -12.69 -4.63
C SER A 224 2.50 -12.18 -3.39
N LEU A 225 2.76 -10.87 -3.29
CA LEU A 225 3.43 -10.28 -2.12
C LEU A 225 2.53 -10.16 -0.87
N PHE A 226 1.28 -10.63 -0.90
CA PHE A 226 0.36 -10.47 0.22
C PHE A 226 0.95 -10.91 1.58
N PRO A 227 1.60 -12.07 1.74
CA PRO A 227 2.21 -12.47 3.00
C PRO A 227 3.24 -11.48 3.52
N TYR A 228 4.06 -10.93 2.62
CA TYR A 228 5.05 -9.91 2.94
C TYR A 228 4.39 -8.59 3.37
N LEU A 229 3.41 -8.11 2.60
CA LEU A 229 2.67 -6.88 2.89
C LEU A 229 1.87 -6.99 4.20
N TYR A 230 1.27 -8.15 4.45
CA TYR A 230 0.48 -8.40 5.65
C TYR A 230 1.36 -8.55 6.89
N THR A 231 2.56 -9.12 6.75
CA THR A 231 3.60 -9.09 7.80
C THR A 231 4.01 -7.66 8.14
N ALA A 232 4.19 -6.81 7.13
CA ALA A 232 4.45 -5.38 7.35
C ALA A 232 3.28 -4.67 8.03
N ALA A 233 2.03 -5.07 7.76
CA ALA A 233 0.84 -4.56 8.46
C ALA A 233 0.84 -4.90 9.96
N HIS A 234 1.22 -6.13 10.31
CA HIS A 234 1.40 -6.52 11.71
C HIS A 234 2.55 -5.76 12.39
N ALA A 235 3.66 -5.55 11.69
CA ALA A 235 4.77 -4.73 12.19
C ALA A 235 4.35 -3.27 12.41
N ALA A 236 3.59 -2.69 11.48
CA ALA A 236 3.03 -1.35 11.61
C ALA A 236 2.12 -1.22 12.83
N ARG A 237 1.22 -2.20 13.04
CA ARG A 237 0.36 -2.24 14.23
C ARG A 237 1.17 -2.33 15.53
N ALA A 238 2.24 -3.13 15.55
CA ALA A 238 3.02 -3.39 16.76
C ALA A 238 4.03 -2.29 17.10
N LYS A 239 4.65 -1.67 16.07
CA LYS A 239 5.82 -0.79 16.23
C LYS A 239 5.66 0.60 15.58
N GLY A 240 4.57 0.84 14.85
CA GLY A 240 4.36 2.06 14.08
C GLY A 240 5.21 2.18 12.80
N THR A 241 5.98 1.14 12.45
CA THR A 241 6.85 1.17 11.26
C THR A 241 6.01 1.17 9.97
N PRO A 242 6.17 2.15 9.07
CA PRO A 242 5.36 2.21 7.85
C PRO A 242 5.74 1.11 6.85
N LEU A 243 4.81 0.82 5.93
CA LEU A 243 5.09 -0.07 4.81
C LEU A 243 6.04 0.59 3.80
N VAL A 244 5.74 1.83 3.39
CA VAL A 244 6.61 2.64 2.53
C VAL A 244 7.55 3.43 3.43
N ARG A 245 8.85 3.13 3.36
CA ARG A 245 9.85 3.63 4.31
C ARG A 245 10.90 4.46 3.59
N HIS A 246 11.05 5.69 4.06
CA HIS A 246 12.20 6.51 3.71
C HIS A 246 13.48 5.88 4.28
N HIS A 247 14.61 6.02 3.59
CA HIS A 247 15.89 5.39 3.99
C HIS A 247 16.38 5.80 5.39
N ILE A 248 15.90 6.93 5.90
CA ILE A 248 16.17 7.39 7.28
C ILE A 248 15.59 6.47 8.36
N LEU A 249 14.52 5.72 8.05
CA LEU A 249 13.90 4.76 8.98
C LEU A 249 14.64 3.42 9.01
N GLU A 250 15.58 3.24 8.09
CA GLU A 250 16.43 2.07 8.02
C GLU A 250 17.79 2.38 8.70
N ALA A 251 18.73 1.43 8.64
CA ALA A 251 20.07 1.60 9.22
C ALA A 251 21.00 2.55 8.43
N TRP A 252 20.45 3.45 7.59
CA TRP A 252 21.20 4.28 6.63
C TRP A 252 21.19 5.78 6.95
N TRP A 253 20.86 6.17 8.18
CA TRP A 253 20.89 7.57 8.63
C TRP A 253 22.28 8.25 8.54
N ARG A 254 23.36 7.47 8.39
CA ARG A 254 24.74 7.98 8.13
C ARG A 254 25.13 7.97 6.65
N ASP A 255 24.26 7.51 5.77
CA ASP A 255 24.50 7.51 4.33
C ASP A 255 23.75 8.69 3.71
N GLU A 256 24.43 9.83 3.63
CA GLU A 256 23.86 11.11 3.17
C GLU A 256 23.16 10.96 1.81
N VAL A 257 23.78 10.22 0.89
CA VAL A 257 23.19 9.98 -0.44
C VAL A 257 21.89 9.18 -0.35
N ALA A 258 21.77 8.23 0.58
CA ALA A 258 20.54 7.47 0.77
C ALA A 258 19.42 8.34 1.37
N ILE A 259 19.73 9.17 2.37
CA ILE A 259 18.71 10.03 3.02
C ILE A 259 18.26 11.21 2.14
N GLU A 260 19.03 11.58 1.12
CA GLU A 260 18.65 12.60 0.14
C GLU A 260 17.66 12.08 -0.93
N GLN A 261 17.40 10.77 -0.99
CA GLN A 261 16.53 10.22 -2.03
C GLN A 261 15.05 10.48 -1.75
N GLU A 262 14.42 11.31 -2.59
CA GLU A 262 13.00 11.69 -2.45
C GLU A 262 12.02 10.76 -3.19
N TYR A 263 12.50 10.00 -4.17
CA TYR A 263 11.68 9.15 -5.05
C TYR A 263 12.09 7.68 -5.02
N GLN A 264 12.95 7.32 -4.06
CA GLN A 264 13.42 5.96 -3.84
C GLN A 264 13.16 5.60 -2.38
N TYR A 265 12.64 4.40 -2.13
CA TYR A 265 12.23 3.99 -0.79
C TYR A 265 12.26 2.48 -0.62
N MET A 266 12.13 2.03 0.62
CA MET A 266 11.91 0.62 0.92
C MET A 266 10.41 0.31 1.02
N LEU A 267 9.95 -0.72 0.33
CA LEU A 267 8.68 -1.39 0.58
C LEU A 267 8.94 -2.50 1.61
N GLY A 268 8.52 -2.29 2.86
CA GLY A 268 8.90 -3.14 3.98
C GLY A 268 10.42 -3.18 4.20
N PRO A 269 10.96 -4.20 4.88
CA PRO A 269 12.40 -4.27 5.19
C PRO A 269 13.29 -4.74 4.03
N SER A 270 12.73 -5.37 2.99
CA SER A 270 13.50 -6.21 2.06
C SER A 270 13.50 -5.72 0.60
N LEU A 271 12.60 -4.83 0.20
CA LEU A 271 12.45 -4.44 -1.21
C LEU A 271 12.71 -2.94 -1.40
N LEU A 272 13.67 -2.56 -2.22
CA LEU A 272 13.94 -1.17 -2.60
C LEU A 272 13.24 -0.84 -3.91
N CYS A 273 12.40 0.19 -3.90
CA CYS A 273 11.64 0.66 -5.05
C CYS A 273 12.20 2.00 -5.56
N ALA A 274 12.40 2.11 -6.87
CA ALA A 274 12.84 3.36 -7.51
C ALA A 274 11.94 3.69 -8.72
N PRO A 275 10.67 4.09 -8.50
CA PRO A 275 9.72 4.41 -9.57
C PRO A 275 10.20 5.53 -10.50
N VAL A 276 9.82 5.42 -11.77
CA VAL A 276 9.99 6.50 -12.74
C VAL A 276 8.89 7.53 -12.55
N VAL A 277 9.27 8.75 -12.19
CA VAL A 277 8.35 9.86 -11.90
C VAL A 277 8.48 11.03 -12.87
N ASN A 278 9.21 10.84 -13.99
CA ASN A 278 9.31 11.82 -15.06
C ASN A 278 8.85 11.23 -16.39
N ARG A 279 8.22 12.09 -17.20
CA ARG A 279 7.74 11.76 -18.55
C ARG A 279 8.89 11.41 -19.51
N GLY A 280 8.68 10.42 -20.36
CA GLY A 280 9.59 9.96 -21.41
C GLY A 280 10.80 9.16 -20.90
N GLN A 281 10.90 8.92 -19.59
CA GLN A 281 12.07 8.31 -18.99
C GLN A 281 12.01 6.77 -19.11
N SER A 282 13.03 6.19 -19.74
CA SER A 282 13.17 4.75 -20.01
C SER A 282 14.36 4.10 -19.29
N LYS A 283 15.14 4.87 -18.53
CA LYS A 283 16.24 4.41 -17.66
C LYS A 283 16.15 5.12 -16.33
N GLN A 284 16.59 4.49 -15.24
CA GLN A 284 16.59 5.11 -13.91
C GLN A 284 17.98 4.99 -13.29
N SER A 285 18.45 6.07 -12.69
CA SER A 285 19.62 6.04 -11.82
C SER A 285 19.15 5.73 -10.40
N VAL A 286 19.64 4.64 -9.83
CA VAL A 286 19.22 4.12 -8.53
C VAL A 286 20.43 4.09 -7.62
N TYR A 287 20.30 4.69 -6.43
CA TYR A 287 21.34 4.59 -5.43
C TYR A 287 21.13 3.33 -4.60
N LEU A 288 22.13 2.46 -4.53
CA LEU A 288 22.10 1.30 -3.65
C LEU A 288 22.71 1.70 -2.31
N PRO A 289 21.95 1.75 -1.20
CA PRO A 289 22.47 2.19 0.11
C PRO A 289 23.67 1.37 0.59
N ARG A 290 24.64 2.03 1.24
CA ARG A 290 25.85 1.38 1.79
C ARG A 290 25.54 0.39 2.90
N GLY A 291 26.44 -0.58 3.11
CA GLY A 291 26.30 -1.58 4.17
C GLY A 291 25.26 -2.66 3.90
N ALA A 292 24.70 -2.69 2.68
CA ALA A 292 23.87 -3.78 2.17
C ALA A 292 24.36 -4.16 0.76
N ALA A 293 23.94 -5.34 0.30
CA ALA A 293 24.03 -5.74 -1.10
C ALA A 293 22.64 -6.10 -1.62
N TRP A 294 22.48 -6.12 -2.94
CA TRP A 294 21.19 -6.02 -3.61
C TRP A 294 21.12 -6.94 -4.83
N TYR A 295 19.94 -7.50 -5.07
CA TYR A 295 19.61 -8.18 -6.31
C TYR A 295 18.68 -7.29 -7.13
N ASP A 296 18.91 -7.16 -8.44
CA ASP A 296 17.96 -6.51 -9.34
C ASP A 296 16.75 -7.43 -9.56
N LEU A 297 15.77 -7.33 -8.66
CA LEU A 297 14.62 -8.21 -8.66
C LEU A 297 13.81 -8.06 -9.95
N MET A 298 13.48 -6.85 -10.39
CA MET A 298 12.55 -6.69 -11.51
C MET A 298 13.15 -7.18 -12.84
N SER A 299 14.44 -6.96 -13.08
CA SER A 299 15.10 -7.44 -14.31
C SER A 299 15.12 -8.97 -14.40
N HIS A 300 15.07 -9.65 -13.25
CA HIS A 300 15.15 -11.11 -13.17
C HIS A 300 13.84 -11.79 -12.77
N LEU A 301 12.79 -11.01 -12.47
CA LEU A 301 11.45 -11.51 -12.19
C LEU A 301 10.66 -11.63 -13.49
N ARG A 302 10.66 -12.84 -14.06
CA ARG A 302 9.99 -13.11 -15.35
C ARG A 302 8.48 -13.18 -15.15
N TYR A 303 7.75 -12.34 -15.89
CA TYR A 303 6.29 -12.41 -15.97
C TYR A 303 5.88 -13.28 -17.16
N ASP A 304 5.26 -14.42 -16.88
CA ASP A 304 4.71 -15.29 -17.90
C ASP A 304 3.35 -14.75 -18.36
N ARG A 305 3.25 -14.42 -19.65
CA ARG A 305 2.05 -13.79 -20.23
C ARG A 305 0.88 -14.77 -20.36
N GLN A 306 1.13 -16.07 -20.44
CA GLN A 306 0.09 -17.08 -20.62
C GLN A 306 -0.70 -17.26 -19.32
N ASP A 307 -0.01 -17.53 -18.22
CA ASP A 307 -0.64 -17.81 -16.92
C ASP A 307 -0.64 -16.61 -15.95
N GLY A 308 0.15 -15.57 -16.23
CA GLY A 308 0.25 -14.37 -15.38
C GLY A 308 1.13 -14.56 -14.14
N ARG A 309 2.00 -15.57 -14.12
CA ARG A 309 2.87 -15.86 -12.96
C ARG A 309 4.17 -15.06 -13.01
N HIS A 310 4.65 -14.65 -11.84
CA HIS A 310 6.02 -14.14 -11.67
C HIS A 310 6.93 -15.30 -11.25
N ARG A 311 8.04 -15.47 -11.96
CA ARG A 311 9.03 -16.51 -11.67
C ARG A 311 10.38 -15.84 -11.43
N LEU A 312 10.96 -16.12 -10.26
CA LEU A 312 12.28 -15.64 -9.91
C LEU A 312 13.33 -16.31 -10.82
N GLY A 313 14.13 -15.49 -11.51
CA GLY A 313 15.31 -15.92 -12.24
C GLY A 313 16.60 -15.66 -11.46
N SER A 314 17.74 -15.98 -12.06
CA SER A 314 19.06 -15.67 -11.52
C SER A 314 19.36 -14.19 -11.59
N SER A 315 20.00 -13.62 -10.57
CA SER A 315 20.42 -12.22 -10.51
C SER A 315 21.80 -12.14 -9.83
N GLU A 316 22.64 -11.22 -10.30
CA GLU A 316 23.95 -10.97 -9.67
C GLU A 316 23.80 -10.11 -8.41
N LEU A 317 24.69 -10.34 -7.45
CA LEU A 317 24.75 -9.57 -6.23
C LEU A 317 25.47 -8.23 -6.45
N LEU A 318 24.74 -7.13 -6.34
CA LEU A 318 25.23 -5.77 -6.47
C LEU A 318 25.63 -5.22 -5.10
N ARG A 319 26.85 -4.69 -4.96
CA ARG A 319 27.29 -4.05 -3.72
C ARG A 319 26.54 -2.72 -3.50
N GLY A 320 26.27 -2.36 -2.26
CA GLY A 320 25.78 -1.03 -1.91
C GLY A 320 26.86 0.05 -1.95
N GLY A 321 26.47 1.29 -1.66
CA GLY A 321 27.33 2.47 -1.66
C GLY A 321 27.59 3.06 -3.05
N GLN A 322 26.80 2.70 -4.05
CA GLN A 322 27.01 3.09 -5.45
C GLN A 322 25.71 3.41 -6.17
N TRP A 323 25.84 4.18 -7.26
CA TRP A 323 24.78 4.40 -8.23
C TRP A 323 24.82 3.33 -9.31
N VAL A 324 23.65 2.81 -9.67
CA VAL A 324 23.48 1.93 -10.82
C VAL A 324 22.46 2.53 -11.77
N THR A 325 22.71 2.42 -13.08
CA THR A 325 21.74 2.81 -14.10
C THR A 325 21.07 1.56 -14.63
N VAL A 326 19.76 1.47 -14.49
CA VAL A 326 18.96 0.33 -14.95
C VAL A 326 17.97 0.73 -16.02
N GLU A 327 17.64 -0.23 -16.89
CA GLU A 327 16.56 -0.06 -17.85
C GLU A 327 15.22 -0.01 -17.10
N ALA A 328 14.44 1.01 -17.39
CA ALA A 328 13.10 1.22 -16.85
C ALA A 328 12.11 1.44 -18.01
N PRO A 329 11.97 0.48 -18.95
CA PRO A 329 10.96 0.59 -20.00
C PRO A 329 9.56 0.70 -19.38
N LEU A 330 8.56 1.05 -20.19
CA LEU A 330 7.21 1.31 -19.69
C LEU A 330 6.60 0.14 -18.88
N GLU A 331 6.97 -1.10 -19.20
CA GLU A 331 6.50 -2.30 -18.49
C GLU A 331 7.21 -2.56 -17.15
N SER A 332 8.32 -1.88 -16.87
CA SER A 332 9.23 -2.19 -15.75
C SER A 332 9.36 -1.06 -14.74
N LEU A 333 9.21 -1.43 -13.46
CA LEU A 333 9.49 -0.64 -12.28
C LEU A 333 10.83 -1.14 -11.71
N PRO A 334 11.87 -0.29 -11.62
CA PRO A 334 13.08 -0.64 -10.90
C PRO A 334 12.77 -1.06 -9.45
N LEU A 335 13.06 -2.33 -9.15
CA LEU A 335 12.80 -2.97 -7.86
C LEU A 335 13.97 -3.88 -7.53
N PHE A 336 14.53 -3.74 -6.33
CA PHE A 336 15.67 -4.50 -5.86
C PHE A 336 15.33 -5.25 -4.58
N ALA A 337 15.86 -6.45 -4.41
CA ALA A 337 15.76 -7.20 -3.16
C ALA A 337 17.06 -7.05 -2.36
N LYS A 338 16.93 -6.73 -1.07
CA LYS A 338 18.05 -6.68 -0.14
C LYS A 338 18.56 -8.11 0.08
N SER A 339 19.85 -8.32 -0.09
CA SER A 339 20.51 -9.58 0.26
C SER A 339 20.39 -9.91 1.75
N GLY A 340 20.47 -11.19 2.09
CA GLY A 340 20.18 -11.71 3.42
C GLY A 340 18.69 -11.84 3.74
N SER A 341 17.79 -11.57 2.78
CA SER A 341 16.34 -11.58 3.02
C SER A 341 15.63 -12.74 2.35
N ALA A 342 14.59 -13.24 3.01
CA ALA A 342 13.62 -14.15 2.43
C ALA A 342 12.24 -13.48 2.44
N VAL A 343 11.63 -13.37 1.25
CA VAL A 343 10.35 -12.68 1.04
C VAL A 343 9.24 -13.74 0.88
N PRO A 344 8.29 -13.83 1.82
CA PRO A 344 7.17 -14.77 1.69
C PRO A 344 6.18 -14.27 0.64
N THR A 345 5.70 -15.19 -0.18
CA THR A 345 4.76 -14.94 -1.26
C THR A 345 3.67 -16.01 -1.31
N LEU A 346 2.53 -15.70 -1.91
CA LEU A 346 1.52 -16.70 -2.27
C LEU A 346 1.95 -17.45 -3.53
N SER A 347 1.33 -18.62 -3.71
CA SER A 347 1.29 -19.23 -5.04
C SER A 347 0.81 -18.21 -6.07
N PRO A 348 1.49 -18.07 -7.21
CA PRO A 348 1.11 -17.12 -8.25
C PRO A 348 -0.23 -17.48 -8.94
N GLU A 349 -0.75 -18.68 -8.66
CA GLU A 349 -2.08 -19.14 -9.07
C GLU A 349 -3.20 -18.36 -8.37
N VAL A 350 -2.97 -17.94 -7.12
CA VAL A 350 -3.94 -17.14 -6.37
C VAL A 350 -4.25 -15.86 -7.15
N ALA A 351 -5.52 -15.71 -7.50
CA ALA A 351 -6.04 -14.58 -8.27
C ALA A 351 -6.62 -13.50 -7.35
N THR A 352 -7.18 -13.90 -6.21
CA THR A 352 -7.83 -13.01 -5.24
C THR A 352 -7.67 -13.54 -3.82
N LEU A 353 -7.70 -12.63 -2.86
CA LEU A 353 -7.71 -12.95 -1.42
C LEU A 353 -9.12 -13.14 -0.88
N ASN A 354 -10.14 -12.71 -1.63
CA ASN A 354 -11.54 -12.91 -1.31
C ASN A 354 -12.06 -14.21 -1.92
N GLU A 355 -13.16 -14.71 -1.34
CA GLU A 355 -13.96 -15.76 -1.95
C GLU A 355 -14.43 -15.37 -3.36
N ALA A 356 -14.55 -16.37 -4.22
CA ALA A 356 -15.00 -16.19 -5.61
C ALA A 356 -16.18 -17.12 -5.91
N LEU A 357 -17.18 -16.59 -6.63
CA LEU A 357 -18.32 -17.39 -7.08
C LEU A 357 -18.00 -18.25 -8.30
N ASP A 358 -17.00 -17.84 -9.10
CA ASP A 358 -16.54 -18.59 -10.26
C ASP A 358 -15.50 -19.63 -9.82
N PRO A 359 -15.77 -20.94 -9.95
CA PRO A 359 -14.87 -21.99 -9.48
C PRO A 359 -13.54 -22.07 -10.26
N ARG A 360 -13.41 -21.33 -11.37
CA ARG A 360 -12.15 -21.21 -12.13
C ARG A 360 -11.18 -20.21 -11.48
N VAL A 361 -11.66 -19.38 -10.56
CA VAL A 361 -10.85 -18.39 -9.86
C VAL A 361 -10.24 -19.04 -8.63
N VAL A 362 -8.93 -19.31 -8.70
CA VAL A 362 -8.17 -19.80 -7.54
C VAL A 362 -8.03 -18.67 -6.52
N THR A 363 -8.53 -18.91 -5.31
CA THR A 363 -8.52 -17.98 -4.19
C THR A 363 -7.41 -18.33 -3.20
N LEU A 364 -7.24 -17.51 -2.16
CA LEU A 364 -6.34 -17.83 -1.05
C LEU A 364 -6.80 -19.06 -0.26
N SER A 365 -8.09 -19.33 -0.13
CA SER A 365 -8.59 -20.48 0.64
C SER A 365 -8.27 -21.81 -0.06
N ASP A 366 -8.26 -21.83 -1.40
CA ASP A 366 -7.88 -23.01 -2.19
C ASP A 366 -6.40 -23.43 -1.99
N LEU A 367 -5.50 -22.45 -1.84
CA LEU A 367 -4.04 -22.67 -1.79
C LEU A 367 -3.38 -22.18 -0.50
N GLY A 368 -4.15 -21.92 0.56
CA GLY A 368 -3.64 -21.42 1.85
C GLY A 368 -2.69 -22.39 2.56
N HIS A 369 -2.72 -23.67 2.17
CA HIS A 369 -1.82 -24.72 2.62
C HIS A 369 -0.42 -24.64 1.99
N LEU A 370 -0.20 -23.74 1.02
CA LEU A 370 1.05 -23.60 0.28
C LEU A 370 1.66 -22.20 0.49
N LEU A 371 2.89 -22.15 0.99
CA LEU A 371 3.63 -20.91 1.18
C LEU A 371 4.85 -20.86 0.26
N HIS A 372 4.99 -19.79 -0.51
CA HIS A 372 6.12 -19.60 -1.41
C HIS A 372 7.13 -18.63 -0.80
N TRP A 373 8.41 -18.79 -1.15
CA TRP A 373 9.48 -17.91 -0.69
C TRP A 373 10.43 -17.54 -1.83
N TRP A 374 10.70 -16.25 -1.97
CA TRP A 374 11.83 -15.75 -2.74
C TRP A 374 12.98 -15.46 -1.78
N VAL A 375 14.08 -16.19 -1.92
CA VAL A 375 15.22 -16.13 -1.01
C VAL A 375 16.37 -15.45 -1.72
N PHE A 376 16.96 -14.44 -1.08
CA PHE A 376 18.02 -13.60 -1.61
C PHE A 376 19.24 -13.70 -0.69
N PRO A 377 20.15 -14.67 -0.92
CA PRO A 377 21.30 -14.90 -0.05
C PRO A 377 22.24 -13.68 0.05
N ASP A 378 22.95 -13.52 1.15
CA ASP A 378 24.04 -12.54 1.28
C ASP A 378 25.39 -13.11 0.81
N GLY A 379 26.47 -12.35 1.07
CA GLY A 379 27.83 -12.77 0.73
C GLY A 379 28.28 -14.04 1.44
N ASP A 380 27.65 -14.40 2.56
CA ASP A 380 27.89 -15.62 3.33
C ASP A 380 26.85 -16.72 2.98
N SER A 381 26.09 -16.50 1.90
CA SER A 381 25.03 -17.41 1.43
C SER A 381 23.94 -17.66 2.47
N CYS A 382 23.68 -16.68 3.34
CA CYS A 382 22.64 -16.73 4.36
C CYS A 382 21.45 -15.85 3.98
N ALA A 383 20.26 -16.21 4.44
CA ALA A 383 19.07 -15.36 4.30
C ALA A 383 18.01 -15.74 5.33
N GLU A 384 17.19 -14.78 5.74
CA GLU A 384 16.09 -15.05 6.66
C GLU A 384 14.83 -14.23 6.38
N GLY A 385 13.70 -14.76 6.83
CA GLY A 385 12.44 -14.04 6.80
C GLY A 385 11.37 -14.75 7.60
N SER A 386 10.31 -14.02 7.93
CA SER A 386 9.16 -14.52 8.70
C SER A 386 7.85 -13.93 8.22
N THR A 387 6.74 -14.58 8.59
CA THR A 387 5.38 -14.09 8.41
C THR A 387 4.75 -13.66 9.73
N TRP A 388 3.66 -12.89 9.64
CA TRP A 388 2.88 -12.46 10.81
C TRP A 388 2.35 -13.60 11.69
N ASP A 389 2.17 -14.79 11.12
CA ASP A 389 1.63 -15.98 11.79
C ASP A 389 2.72 -16.94 12.30
N GLY A 390 3.98 -16.48 12.34
CA GLY A 390 5.08 -17.22 12.95
C GLY A 390 5.81 -18.19 12.02
N ALA A 391 5.41 -18.31 10.74
CA ALA A 391 6.20 -19.06 9.78
C ALA A 391 7.55 -18.38 9.56
N GLY A 392 8.63 -19.15 9.50
CA GLY A 392 9.99 -18.67 9.34
C GLY A 392 10.81 -19.52 8.38
N LEU A 393 11.69 -18.88 7.63
CA LEU A 393 12.68 -19.52 6.78
C LEU A 393 14.05 -18.92 7.11
N THR A 394 15.03 -19.79 7.34
CA THR A 394 16.45 -19.42 7.42
C THR A 394 17.25 -20.30 6.47
N LEU A 395 17.93 -19.68 5.51
CA LEU A 395 18.97 -20.30 4.69
C LEU A 395 20.32 -20.08 5.38
N TYR A 396 21.09 -21.15 5.53
CA TYR A 396 22.43 -21.14 6.11
C TYR A 396 23.43 -21.78 5.14
N ASN A 397 24.55 -21.09 4.90
CA ASN A 397 25.65 -21.53 4.01
C ASN A 397 25.18 -22.00 2.61
N GLY A 398 24.11 -21.42 2.08
CA GLY A 398 23.58 -21.72 0.73
C GLY A 398 23.02 -23.13 0.52
N THR A 399 23.04 -23.99 1.54
CA THR A 399 22.83 -25.43 1.39
C THR A 399 21.82 -26.00 2.38
N THR A 400 21.64 -25.34 3.54
CA THR A 400 20.74 -25.82 4.59
C THR A 400 19.61 -24.83 4.80
N ILE A 401 18.37 -25.33 4.76
CA ILE A 401 17.18 -24.53 5.02
C ILE A 401 16.51 -25.01 6.31
N PHE A 402 16.37 -24.10 7.26
CA PHE A 402 15.56 -24.30 8.47
C PHE A 402 14.19 -23.67 8.25
N LEU A 403 13.15 -24.47 8.49
CA LEU A 403 11.76 -24.04 8.39
C LEU A 403 11.10 -24.12 9.76
N HIS A 404 10.34 -23.10 10.10
CA HIS A 404 9.49 -23.07 11.28
C HIS A 404 8.06 -22.79 10.84
N ASP A 405 7.09 -23.65 11.16
CA ASP A 405 5.68 -23.43 10.85
C ASP A 405 4.75 -24.30 11.71
N ASP A 406 4.07 -23.67 12.66
CA ASP A 406 3.07 -24.35 13.49
C ASP A 406 1.83 -24.81 12.70
N ARG A 407 1.62 -24.25 11.49
CA ARG A 407 0.46 -24.55 10.63
C ARG A 407 0.69 -25.70 9.64
N LYS A 408 1.89 -26.29 9.61
CA LYS A 408 2.25 -27.43 8.73
C LYS A 408 1.91 -27.20 7.26
N ARG A 409 2.19 -26.01 6.73
CA ARG A 409 2.03 -25.72 5.30
C ARG A 409 3.10 -26.45 4.51
N SER A 410 2.82 -26.71 3.23
CA SER A 410 3.83 -27.08 2.25
C SER A 410 4.55 -25.82 1.75
N TRP A 411 5.83 -25.98 1.35
CA TRP A 411 6.71 -24.86 1.01
C TRP A 411 7.27 -25.00 -0.40
N VAL A 412 7.26 -23.89 -1.14
CA VAL A 412 7.97 -23.75 -2.41
C VAL A 412 9.01 -22.66 -2.26
N ILE A 413 10.28 -23.02 -2.35
CA ILE A 413 11.38 -22.09 -2.08
C ILE A 413 12.14 -21.88 -3.39
N GLN A 414 12.30 -20.63 -3.78
CA GLN A 414 13.11 -20.22 -4.92
C GLN A 414 14.25 -19.37 -4.41
N VAL A 415 15.48 -19.84 -4.60
CA VAL A 415 16.69 -19.13 -4.17
C VAL A 415 17.28 -18.41 -5.36
N ALA A 416 17.47 -17.10 -5.22
CA ALA A 416 18.23 -16.30 -6.18
C ALA A 416 19.70 -16.78 -6.15
N GLY A 417 20.23 -17.11 -7.32
CA GLY A 417 21.63 -17.51 -7.48
C GLY A 417 22.29 -16.74 -8.62
N PRO A 418 23.62 -16.89 -8.77
CA PRO A 418 24.36 -16.43 -9.94
C PRO A 418 23.71 -16.90 -11.25
N ALA A 419 23.98 -16.20 -12.36
CA ALA A 419 23.39 -16.50 -13.66
C ALA A 419 23.46 -18.00 -14.01
N GLY A 420 22.29 -18.66 -14.08
CA GLY A 420 22.17 -20.09 -14.41
C GLY A 420 21.96 -21.04 -13.22
N ASP A 421 22.09 -20.57 -11.98
CA ASP A 421 22.11 -21.41 -10.76
C ASP A 421 21.00 -21.08 -9.76
N SER A 422 19.77 -20.85 -10.25
CA SER A 422 18.61 -20.69 -9.37
C SER A 422 18.10 -22.06 -8.91
N SER A 423 18.12 -22.33 -7.61
CA SER A 423 17.59 -23.59 -7.07
C SER A 423 16.13 -23.46 -6.67
N ARG A 424 15.38 -24.55 -6.86
CA ARG A 424 13.97 -24.65 -6.44
C ARG A 424 13.80 -25.87 -5.56
N TRP A 425 13.18 -25.67 -4.41
CA TRP A 425 12.93 -26.70 -3.41
C TRP A 425 11.43 -26.81 -3.17
N PHE A 426 10.95 -28.04 -3.00
CA PHE A 426 9.60 -28.33 -2.55
C PHE A 426 9.69 -29.13 -1.25
N VAL A 427 9.03 -28.66 -0.20
CA VAL A 427 9.01 -29.32 1.10
C VAL A 427 7.56 -29.58 1.49
N PRO A 428 7.12 -30.84 1.60
CA PRO A 428 5.77 -31.17 2.05
C PRO A 428 5.59 -30.80 3.54
N GLY A 429 4.37 -30.40 3.91
CA GLY A 429 3.99 -29.95 5.26
C GLY A 429 3.75 -31.06 6.27
#